data_AF-A0A6A0GYI5-F1
#
_entry.id   AF-A0A6A0GYI5-F1
#
_cell.length_a   1.000
_cell.length_b   1.000
_cell.length_c   1.000
_cell.angle_alpha   90.00
_cell.angle_beta   90.00
_cell.angle_gamma   90.00
#
_symmetry.space_group_name_H-M   'P 1'
#
loop_
_entity.id
_entity.type
_entity.pdbx_description
1 polymer ?
#
loop_
_entity_poly.entity_id
_entity_poly.type
_entity_poly.pdbx_seq_one_letter_code
_entity_poly.pdbx_strand_id
1 'polypeptide(L)'
;MRFHACKLDEHDLLCSHVRVECLNKVYGCPHTLPRHAMSRHLTQCPASVVVCGCERNRWLAATRPRETIAPHSGYTKNFNTSDLGVVT
;
A
#
# COMPACT_ATOMS: atom_id res chain seq x y z
N MET A 1 -22.88 -5.32 15.76
CA MET A 1 -21.91 -6.27 16.33
C MET A 1 -22.20 -6.36 17.82
N ARG A 2 -22.41 -7.55 18.39
CA ARG A 2 -22.64 -7.72 19.83
C ARG A 2 -21.43 -8.45 20.42
N PHE A 3 -20.70 -7.75 21.28
CA PHE A 3 -19.61 -8.31 22.06
C PHE A 3 -20.10 -8.70 23.45
N HIS A 4 -19.41 -9.65 24.07
CA HIS A 4 -19.53 -9.86 25.51
C HIS A 4 -18.95 -8.66 26.26
N ALA A 5 -19.47 -8.36 27.46
CA ALA A 5 -18.98 -7.26 28.27
C ALA A 5 -17.47 -7.33 28.53
N CYS A 6 -16.93 -8.55 28.73
CA CYS A 6 -15.49 -8.78 28.91
C CYS A 6 -14.62 -8.50 27.67
N LYS A 7 -15.23 -8.20 26.53
CA LYS A 7 -14.56 -7.93 25.23
C LYS A 7 -14.92 -6.57 24.65
N LEU A 8 -15.65 -5.75 25.40
CA LEU A 8 -16.00 -4.40 24.97
C LEU A 8 -14.75 -3.53 24.78
N ASP A 9 -13.73 -3.69 25.61
CA ASP A 9 -12.49 -2.90 25.50
C ASP A 9 -11.71 -3.20 24.21
N GLU A 10 -11.87 -4.40 23.65
CA GLU A 10 -11.25 -4.82 22.38
C GLU A 10 -12.09 -4.43 21.16
N HIS A 11 -13.32 -3.91 21.35
CA HIS A 11 -14.25 -3.56 20.28
C HIS A 11 -13.60 -2.64 19.25
N ASP A 12 -12.89 -1.59 19.69
CA ASP A 12 -12.35 -0.57 18.81
C ASP A 12 -11.23 -1.09 17.91
N LEU A 13 -10.54 -2.16 18.34
CA LEU A 13 -9.55 -2.85 17.53
C LEU A 13 -10.19 -3.54 16.31
N LEU A 14 -11.43 -4.02 16.46
CA LEU A 14 -12.14 -4.83 15.46
C LEU A 14 -13.24 -4.06 14.72
N CYS A 15 -13.74 -2.96 15.30
CA CYS A 15 -14.91 -2.26 14.79
C CYS A 15 -14.64 -1.68 13.40
N SER A 16 -15.55 -1.94 12.46
CA SER A 16 -15.46 -1.42 11.09
C SER A 16 -15.85 0.06 10.98
N HIS A 17 -16.54 0.59 11.99
CA HIS A 17 -17.04 1.97 12.05
C HIS A 17 -16.09 2.90 12.80
N VAL A 18 -15.12 2.37 13.55
CA VAL A 18 -14.10 3.17 14.22
C VAL A 18 -13.33 4.01 13.19
N ARG A 19 -13.14 5.29 13.51
CA ARG A 19 -12.41 6.23 12.66
C ARG A 19 -10.92 6.07 12.93
N VAL A 20 -10.16 5.78 11.89
CA VAL A 20 -8.70 5.60 11.93
C VAL A 20 -8.04 6.51 10.91
N GLU A 21 -6.78 6.85 11.15
CA GLU A 21 -6.00 7.59 10.16
C GLU A 21 -5.79 6.75 8.89
N CYS A 22 -5.71 7.44 7.75
CA CYS A 22 -5.33 6.79 6.49
C CYS A 22 -3.99 6.05 6.65
N LEU A 23 -3.86 4.88 6.01
CA LEU A 23 -2.58 4.14 5.97
C LEU A 23 -1.43 4.99 5.41
N ASN A 24 -1.74 5.96 4.53
CA ASN A 24 -0.78 6.89 3.94
C ASN A 24 -0.63 8.19 4.75
N LYS A 25 -1.00 8.22 6.03
CA LYS A 25 -0.81 9.41 6.89
C LYS A 25 0.65 9.87 6.92
N VAL A 26 1.59 8.92 6.97
CA VAL A 26 3.04 9.19 6.95
C VAL A 26 3.47 9.90 5.66
N TYR A 27 2.74 9.70 4.56
CA TYR A 27 2.95 10.38 3.27
C TYR A 27 2.14 11.67 3.14
N GLY A 28 1.53 12.15 4.23
CA GLY A 28 0.82 13.42 4.27
C GLY A 28 -0.68 13.33 3.95
N CYS A 29 -1.29 12.14 3.94
CA CYS A 29 -2.74 12.05 3.81
C CYS A 29 -3.45 12.71 5.02
N PRO A 30 -4.30 13.73 4.83
CA PRO A 30 -4.95 14.41 5.95
C PRO A 30 -6.19 13.66 6.47
N HIS A 31 -6.60 12.57 5.83
CA HIS A 31 -7.89 11.95 6.08
C HIS A 31 -7.88 10.95 7.24
N THR A 32 -8.87 11.11 8.12
CA THR A 32 -9.32 10.11 9.10
C THR A 32 -10.70 9.62 8.66
N LEU A 33 -10.91 8.30 8.64
CA LEU A 33 -12.10 7.69 8.05
C LEU A 33 -12.47 6.38 8.76
N PRO A 34 -13.73 5.93 8.66
CA PRO A 34 -14.12 4.62 9.16
C PRO A 34 -13.29 3.49 8.53
N ARG A 35 -12.92 2.48 9.32
CA ARG A 35 -12.10 1.35 8.84
C ARG A 35 -12.65 0.70 7.57
N HIS A 36 -13.96 0.50 7.46
CA HIS A 36 -14.58 -0.09 6.26
C HIS A 36 -14.46 0.77 4.99
N ALA A 37 -14.26 2.09 5.13
CA ALA A 37 -14.12 3.00 4.01
C ALA A 37 -12.68 3.08 3.48
N MET A 38 -11.71 2.44 4.16
CA MET A 38 -10.29 2.52 3.84
C MET A 38 -9.98 2.04 2.42
N SER A 39 -10.53 0.91 1.99
CA SER A 39 -10.29 0.35 0.65
C SER A 39 -10.71 1.32 -0.46
N ARG A 40 -11.92 1.86 -0.36
CA ARG A 40 -12.43 2.88 -1.30
C ARG A 40 -11.62 4.16 -1.27
N HIS A 41 -11.14 4.59 -0.10
CA HIS A 41 -10.30 5.77 -0.02
C HIS A 41 -8.95 5.56 -0.70
N LEU A 42 -8.31 4.40 -0.51
CA LEU A 42 -6.99 4.10 -1.06
C LEU A 42 -6.94 4.12 -2.59
N THR A 43 -8.05 3.84 -3.29
CA THR A 43 -8.10 3.93 -4.77
C THR A 43 -8.00 5.36 -5.29
N GLN A 44 -8.22 6.36 -4.43
CA GLN A 44 -8.24 7.78 -4.79
C GLN A 44 -7.45 8.63 -3.80
N CYS A 45 -6.56 8.01 -3.02
CA CYS A 45 -5.86 8.70 -1.97
C CYS A 45 -4.82 9.65 -2.60
N PRO A 46 -4.82 10.95 -2.25
CA PRO A 46 -3.84 11.88 -2.83
C PRO A 46 -2.40 11.53 -2.43
N ALA A 47 -2.23 10.80 -1.32
CA ALA A 47 -0.95 10.32 -0.83
C ALA A 47 -0.67 8.85 -1.21
N SER A 48 -1.54 8.17 -1.98
CA SER A 48 -1.21 6.85 -2.55
C SER A 48 -0.37 7.05 -3.81
N VAL A 49 0.90 7.37 -3.62
CA VAL A 49 1.83 7.49 -4.73
C VAL A 49 2.39 6.11 -5.08
N VAL A 50 1.83 5.47 -6.10
CA VAL A 50 2.46 4.33 -6.78
C VAL A 50 3.17 4.86 -8.02
N VAL A 51 4.38 5.43 -7.87
CA VAL A 51 5.26 5.61 -9.05
C VAL A 51 5.99 4.31 -9.28
N CYS A 52 5.30 3.32 -9.85
CA CYS A 52 5.99 2.14 -10.37
C CYS A 52 6.63 2.53 -11.71
N GLY A 53 7.94 2.84 -11.70
CA GLY A 53 8.72 2.98 -12.94
C GLY A 53 8.62 1.73 -13.84
N CYS A 54 8.32 0.57 -13.26
CA CYS A 54 8.14 -0.69 -13.98
C CYS A 54 6.80 -0.81 -14.74
N GLU A 55 5.75 -0.08 -14.35
CA GLU A 55 4.47 -0.12 -15.07
C GLU A 55 4.55 0.60 -16.42
N ARG A 56 5.32 1.69 -16.48
CA ARG A 56 5.75 2.31 -17.74
C ARG A 56 6.58 1.36 -18.61
N ASN A 57 7.43 0.54 -17.98
CA ASN A 57 8.20 -0.50 -18.68
C ASN A 57 7.31 -1.64 -19.21
N ARG A 58 6.12 -1.89 -18.65
CA ARG A 58 5.23 -2.97 -19.13
C ARG A 58 4.77 -2.74 -20.57
N TRP A 59 4.47 -1.50 -20.93
CA TRP A 59 4.09 -1.11 -22.30
C TRP A 59 5.30 -1.07 -23.25
N LEU A 60 6.46 -0.62 -22.77
CA LEU A 60 7.69 -0.56 -23.57
C LEU A 60 8.33 -1.94 -23.80
N ALA A 61 8.12 -2.90 -22.89
CA ALA A 61 8.65 -4.26 -22.99
C ALA A 61 7.85 -5.15 -23.96
N ALA A 62 6.62 -4.78 -24.33
CA ALA A 62 5.84 -5.53 -25.32
C ALA A 62 6.33 -5.30 -26.77
N THR A 63 7.06 -4.22 -27.02
CA THR A 63 7.52 -3.82 -28.37
C THR A 63 9.01 -4.09 -28.61
N ARG A 64 9.73 -4.64 -27.63
CA ARG A 64 11.15 -4.98 -27.78
C ARG A 64 11.40 -6.43 -27.36
N PRO A 65 12.18 -7.23 -28.12
CA PRO A 65 12.71 -8.49 -27.63
C PRO A 65 13.39 -8.25 -26.27
N ARG A 66 13.24 -9.21 -25.35
CA ARG A 66 13.75 -9.14 -23.97
C ARG A 66 15.28 -9.05 -23.95
N GLU A 67 15.81 -7.87 -24.23
CA GLU A 67 17.13 -7.48 -23.79
C GLU A 67 17.00 -7.21 -22.30
N THR A 68 17.75 -7.99 -21.52
CA THR A 68 17.87 -7.92 -20.07
C THR A 68 17.82 -6.48 -19.57
N ILE A 69 16.65 -6.08 -19.05
CA ILE A 69 16.50 -4.84 -18.29
C ILE A 69 17.29 -5.07 -17.00
N ALA A 70 18.59 -4.80 -17.04
CA ALA A 70 19.36 -4.62 -15.84
C ALA A 70 18.70 -3.48 -15.06
N PRO A 71 18.40 -3.64 -13.76
CA PRO A 71 17.90 -2.54 -12.97
C PRO A 71 18.93 -1.42 -13.04
N HIS A 72 18.49 -0.25 -13.50
CA HIS A 72 19.33 0.93 -13.55
C HIS A 72 19.88 1.16 -12.13
N SER A 73 21.20 1.20 -12.04
CA SER A 73 22.03 1.18 -10.82
C SER A 73 21.68 2.20 -9.73
N GLY A 74 20.71 3.10 -9.95
CA GLY A 74 20.27 4.12 -9.00
C GLY A 74 18.96 3.83 -8.26
N TYR A 75 18.09 2.92 -8.74
CA TYR A 75 16.75 2.73 -8.14
C TYR A 75 16.71 1.69 -7.01
N THR A 76 17.73 0.83 -6.92
CA THR A 76 17.83 -0.23 -5.89
C THR A 76 18.22 0.30 -4.50
N LYS A 77 18.63 1.57 -4.36
CA LYS A 77 19.05 2.13 -3.06
C LYS A 77 17.91 2.26 -2.06
N ASN A 78 16.66 2.27 -2.53
CA ASN A 78 15.46 2.43 -1.71
C ASN A 78 14.62 1.14 -1.59
N PHE A 79 15.07 0.05 -2.20
CA PHE A 79 14.41 -1.25 -2.07
C PHE A 79 15.19 -2.11 -1.10
N ASN A 80 14.60 -2.35 0.07
CA ASN A 80 15.15 -3.33 0.98
C ASN A 80 14.96 -4.72 0.34
N THR A 81 16.06 -5.36 -0.03
CA THR A 81 16.04 -6.68 -0.69
C THR A 81 15.45 -7.77 0.20
N SER A 82 15.25 -7.52 1.50
CA SER A 82 14.49 -8.39 2.41
C SER A 82 12.98 -8.38 2.18
N ASP A 83 12.44 -7.34 1.53
CA ASP A 83 11.00 -7.21 1.25
C ASP A 83 10.59 -7.98 -0.02
N LEU A 84 11.57 -8.33 -0.85
CA LEU A 84 11.41 -9.28 -1.95
C LEU A 84 11.64 -10.67 -1.38
N GLY A 85 10.59 -11.26 -0.80
CA GLY A 85 10.57 -12.64 -0.31
C GLY A 85 10.72 -13.68 -1.42
N VAL A 86 11.81 -13.61 -2.18
CA VAL A 86 12.29 -14.63 -3.11
C VAL A 86 13.48 -15.30 -2.43
N VAL A 87 13.18 -16.11 -1.42
CA VAL A 87 14.12 -17.11 -0.93
C VAL A 87 14.31 -18.12 -2.05
N THR A 88 15.58 -18.32 -2.41
CA THR A 88 16.10 -19.24 -3.45
C THR A 88 15.50 -20.63 -3.43
#